data_AF-A0A9D2F601-F1
#
_entry.id   AF-A0A9D2F601-F1
#
_cell.length_a   1.000
_cell.length_b   1.000
_cell.length_c   1.000
_cell.angle_alpha   90.00
_cell.angle_beta   90.00
_cell.angle_gamma   90.00
#
_symmetry.space_group_name_H-M   'P 1'
#
loop_
_entity.id
_entity.type
_entity.pdbx_description
1 polymer ?
#
loop_
_entity_poly.entity_id
_entity_poly.type
_entity_poly.pdbx_seq_one_letter_code
_entity_poly.pdbx_strand_id
1 'polypeptide(L)'
;KKNIFISARGDIFELIKGELKQASSVPADNVMVDGIGVGDIGNIVLKDRKVLSEDGVFVAVVTISRREKRIISKPQITTRGFVYVKANRDLLREGSEMVEQIVEKHLQDDEFEWAKLKQDIRDQLSRFLFDHTKRRPVILPVIMEGSQRNRRRS
;
A
#
# COMPACT_ATOMS: atom_id res chain seq x y z
N LYS A 1 17.08 -34.66 36.73
CA LYS A 1 16.12 -33.71 36.11
C LYS A 1 15.47 -34.43 34.91
N LYS A 2 14.27 -35.02 35.06
CA LYS A 2 13.61 -35.80 33.97
C LYS A 2 12.14 -35.41 33.70
N ASN A 3 11.57 -34.44 34.42
CA ASN A 3 10.14 -34.13 34.39
C ASN A 3 9.86 -32.63 34.21
N ILE A 4 10.54 -31.95 33.29
CA ILE A 4 10.28 -30.53 32.98
C ILE A 4 9.87 -30.45 31.51
N PHE A 5 8.66 -29.96 31.26
CA PHE A 5 8.12 -29.75 29.92
C PHE A 5 7.98 -28.27 29.65
N ILE A 6 8.47 -27.80 28.51
CA ILE A 6 8.26 -26.42 28.03
C ILE A 6 7.05 -26.49 27.10
N SER A 7 5.91 -26.01 27.59
CA SER A 7 4.64 -26.05 26.86
C SER A 7 4.49 -24.85 25.94
N ALA A 8 3.97 -25.08 24.74
CA ALA A 8 3.40 -24.06 23.87
C ALA A 8 1.89 -23.92 24.12
N ARG A 9 1.31 -22.77 23.72
CA ARG A 9 -0.14 -22.56 23.82
C ARG A 9 -0.87 -23.60 22.98
N GLY A 10 -1.87 -24.23 23.59
CA GLY A 10 -2.65 -25.29 22.96
C GLY A 10 -2.14 -26.70 23.25
N ASP A 11 -0.97 -26.89 23.86
CA ASP A 11 -0.50 -28.24 24.22
C ASP A 11 -1.38 -28.89 25.29
N ILE A 12 -1.78 -30.13 25.05
CA ILE A 12 -2.49 -31.00 25.99
C ILE A 12 -1.47 -31.96 26.61
N PHE A 13 -1.46 -32.01 27.94
CA PHE A 13 -0.70 -32.99 28.71
C PHE A 13 -1.64 -33.95 29.42
N GLU A 14 -1.36 -35.24 29.31
CA GLU A 14 -2.06 -36.30 30.01
C GLU A 14 -1.19 -36.85 31.14
N LEU A 15 -1.77 -36.98 32.33
CA LEU A 15 -1.11 -37.58 33.49
C LEU A 15 -1.71 -38.96 33.73
N ILE A 16 -0.94 -40.01 33.45
CA ILE A 16 -1.38 -41.40 33.63
C ILE A 16 -0.40 -42.09 34.59
N LYS A 17 -0.93 -42.58 35.72
CA LYS A 17 -0.15 -43.32 36.75
C LYS A 17 1.12 -42.58 37.22
N GLY A 18 1.06 -41.25 37.30
CA GLY A 18 2.18 -40.41 37.75
C GLY A 18 3.18 -40.04 36.66
N GLU A 19 3.01 -40.51 35.42
CA GLU A 19 3.79 -40.07 34.26
C GLU A 19 3.04 -38.99 33.48
N LEU A 20 3.65 -37.82 33.35
CA LEU A 20 3.14 -36.71 32.53
C LEU A 20 3.63 -36.90 31.09
N LYS A 21 2.71 -36.98 30.13
CA LYS A 21 3.00 -37.14 28.70
C LYS A 21 2.31 -36.04 27.90
N GLN A 22 3.02 -35.45 26.95
CA GLN A 22 2.39 -34.55 25.97
C GLN A 22 1.60 -35.41 24.99
N ALA A 23 0.30 -35.16 24.88
CA ALA A 23 -0.61 -35.97 24.07
C ALA A 23 -0.81 -35.34 22.69
N SER A 24 -1.53 -34.23 22.61
CA SER A 24 -1.88 -33.54 21.37
C SER A 24 -1.89 -32.02 21.59
N SER A 25 -2.20 -31.24 20.56
CA SER A 25 -2.43 -29.80 20.71
C SER A 25 -3.78 -29.41 20.12
N VAL A 26 -4.41 -28.40 20.72
CA VAL A 26 -5.61 -27.74 20.20
C VAL A 26 -5.24 -26.43 19.51
N PRO A 27 -6.00 -25.99 18.50
CA PRO A 27 -5.81 -24.67 17.92
C PRO A 27 -5.90 -23.59 19.01
N ALA A 28 -4.80 -22.87 19.21
CA ALA A 28 -4.70 -21.79 20.18
C ALA A 28 -4.10 -20.56 19.49
N ASP A 29 -4.99 -19.69 19.01
CA ASP A 29 -4.62 -18.46 18.32
C ASP A 29 -4.71 -17.25 19.25
N ASN A 30 -3.88 -16.24 18.94
CA ASN A 30 -3.94 -14.97 19.63
C ASN A 30 -5.08 -14.13 19.05
N VAL A 31 -6.11 -13.86 19.87
CA VAL A 31 -7.20 -12.95 19.50
C VAL A 31 -6.83 -11.54 19.99
N MET A 32 -6.70 -10.60 19.05
CA MET A 32 -6.56 -9.17 19.36
C MET A 32 -7.94 -8.51 19.35
N VAL A 33 -8.21 -7.68 20.36
CA VAL A 33 -9.48 -6.94 20.51
C VAL A 33 -9.17 -5.44 20.43
N ASP A 34 -9.68 -4.78 19.39
CA ASP A 34 -9.69 -3.31 19.29
C ASP A 34 -11.14 -2.85 19.09
N GLY A 35 -11.73 -2.31 20.16
CA GLY A 35 -12.92 -1.45 20.24
C GLY A 35 -14.25 -1.82 19.58
N ILE A 36 -14.27 -2.37 18.36
CA ILE A 36 -15.47 -2.42 17.50
C ILE A 36 -15.52 -3.64 16.54
N GLY A 37 -14.61 -4.62 16.63
CA GLY A 37 -14.71 -5.81 15.76
C GLY A 37 -13.79 -6.95 16.16
N VAL A 38 -14.37 -8.14 16.36
CA VAL A 38 -13.64 -9.39 16.62
C VAL A 38 -13.26 -10.04 15.29
N GLY A 39 -12.01 -10.48 15.15
CA GLY A 39 -11.65 -11.60 14.28
C GLY A 39 -10.97 -11.30 12.93
N ASP A 40 -11.49 -10.40 12.10
CA ASP A 40 -11.11 -10.44 10.66
C ASP A 40 -10.21 -9.30 10.15
N ILE A 41 -9.79 -8.37 11.02
CA ILE A 41 -9.00 -7.18 10.62
C ILE A 41 -7.75 -7.02 11.49
N GLY A 42 -6.91 -8.06 11.56
CA GLY A 42 -5.69 -8.04 12.38
C GLY A 42 -4.42 -7.85 11.57
N ASN A 43 -4.04 -8.87 10.80
CA ASN A 43 -2.70 -8.94 10.21
C ASN A 43 -2.46 -7.98 9.05
N ILE A 44 -3.44 -7.76 8.17
CA ILE A 44 -3.26 -6.91 6.98
C ILE A 44 -3.14 -5.43 7.40
N VAL A 45 -4.04 -4.94 8.26
CA VAL A 45 -4.02 -3.54 8.70
C VAL A 45 -2.81 -3.23 9.58
N LEU A 46 -2.38 -4.16 10.45
CA LEU A 46 -1.16 -3.96 11.24
C LEU A 46 0.11 -3.99 10.38
N LYS A 47 0.15 -4.86 9.35
CA LYS A 47 1.24 -4.88 8.37
C LYS A 47 1.28 -3.59 7.55
N ASP A 48 0.13 -3.10 7.10
CA ASP A 48 0.02 -1.82 6.39
C ASP A 48 0.50 -0.67 7.29
N ARG A 49 0.06 -0.62 8.56
CA ARG A 49 0.54 0.38 9.53
C ARG A 49 2.06 0.31 9.71
N LYS A 50 2.64 -0.88 9.80
CA LYS A 50 4.09 -1.06 9.93
C LYS A 50 4.85 -0.50 8.72
N VAL A 51 4.46 -0.90 7.51
CA VAL A 51 5.10 -0.41 6.26
C VAL A 51 4.94 1.11 6.12
N LEU A 52 3.76 1.65 6.43
CA LEU A 52 3.49 3.09 6.40
C LEU A 52 4.30 3.88 7.44
N SER A 53 4.57 3.28 8.60
CA SER A 53 5.32 3.92 9.70
C SER A 53 6.83 4.01 9.44
N GLU A 54 7.40 3.11 8.64
CA GLU A 54 8.85 3.04 8.40
C GLU A 54 9.26 3.87 7.17
N ASP A 55 8.56 3.74 6.04
CA ASP A 55 8.97 4.35 4.77
C ASP A 55 8.07 5.48 4.26
N GLY A 56 6.93 5.71 4.93
CA GLY A 56 5.99 6.77 4.57
C GLY A 56 5.23 6.51 3.28
N VAL A 57 4.57 7.55 2.78
CA VAL A 57 3.64 7.50 1.64
C VAL A 57 4.00 8.54 0.60
N PHE A 58 3.82 8.15 -0.66
CA PHE A 58 3.95 8.99 -1.84
C PHE A 58 2.66 8.89 -2.68
N VAL A 59 1.89 9.97 -2.72
CA VAL A 59 0.59 10.03 -3.40
C VAL A 59 0.73 10.84 -4.67
N ALA A 60 0.34 10.27 -5.81
CA ALA A 60 0.32 10.93 -7.10
C ALA A 60 -1.13 11.06 -7.57
N VAL A 61 -1.63 12.29 -7.70
CA VAL A 61 -3.00 12.58 -8.14
C VAL A 61 -2.98 13.19 -9.52
N VAL A 62 -3.73 12.65 -10.48
CA VAL A 62 -3.82 13.21 -11.83
C VAL A 62 -5.25 13.11 -12.36
N THR A 63 -5.68 14.14 -13.10
CA THR A 63 -7.01 14.18 -13.72
C THR A 63 -6.87 14.13 -15.23
N ILE A 64 -7.53 13.17 -15.87
CA ILE A 64 -7.42 12.90 -17.31
C ILE A 64 -8.78 12.97 -18.00
N SER A 65 -8.75 13.16 -19.31
CA SER A 65 -9.88 12.89 -20.19
C SER A 65 -9.46 11.81 -21.18
N ARG A 66 -10.03 10.62 -21.06
CA ARG A 66 -9.81 9.55 -22.04
C ARG A 66 -10.42 9.89 -23.40
N ARG A 67 -11.58 10.57 -23.40
CA ARG A 67 -12.25 11.00 -24.63
C ARG A 67 -11.39 11.97 -25.44
N GLU A 68 -10.72 12.90 -24.76
CA GLU A 68 -9.86 13.90 -25.41
C GLU A 68 -8.39 13.46 -25.47
N LYS A 69 -8.08 12.21 -25.07
CA LYS A 69 -6.72 11.64 -24.97
C LYS A 69 -5.70 12.61 -24.34
N ARG A 70 -6.11 13.34 -23.29
CA ARG A 70 -5.26 14.38 -22.66
C ARG A 70 -5.37 14.43 -21.15
N ILE A 71 -4.36 15.00 -20.53
CA ILE A 71 -4.36 15.39 -19.13
C ILE A 71 -5.16 16.69 -18.96
N ILE A 72 -6.10 16.70 -18.02
CA ILE A 72 -6.91 17.88 -17.68
C ILE A 72 -6.18 18.71 -16.60
N SER A 73 -5.65 18.03 -15.59
CA SER A 73 -4.86 18.64 -14.51
C SER A 73 -3.55 17.89 -14.37
N LYS A 74 -2.45 18.64 -14.38
CA LYS A 74 -1.10 18.09 -14.18
C LYS A 74 -1.04 17.25 -12.89
N PRO A 75 -0.19 16.21 -12.86
CA PRO A 75 -0.01 15.42 -11.66
C PRO A 75 0.37 16.29 -10.45
N GLN A 76 -0.21 15.99 -9.30
CA GLN A 76 0.14 16.61 -8.03
C GLN A 76 0.66 15.54 -7.09
N ILE A 77 1.85 15.79 -6.55
CA ILE A 77 2.51 14.88 -5.63
C ILE A 77 2.35 15.38 -4.19
N THR A 78 1.90 14.51 -3.31
CA THR A 78 1.89 14.74 -1.86
C THR A 78 2.60 13.59 -1.16
N THR A 79 3.36 13.91 -0.11
CA THR A 79 4.09 12.90 0.65
C THR A 79 3.94 13.10 2.15
N ARG A 80 3.95 12.01 2.91
CA ARG A 80 3.89 11.99 4.38
C ARG A 80 4.83 10.93 4.92
N GLY A 81 5.69 11.26 5.89
CA GLY A 81 6.63 10.30 6.51
C GLY A 81 7.79 9.82 5.62
N PHE A 82 7.86 10.27 4.36
CA PHE A 82 8.90 9.89 3.41
C PHE A 82 9.94 11.01 3.24
N VAL A 83 9.68 12.08 2.49
CA VAL A 83 10.66 13.17 2.29
C VAL A 83 10.19 14.53 2.83
N TYR A 84 11.13 15.35 3.29
CA TYR A 84 10.84 16.74 3.65
C TYR A 84 10.64 17.60 2.39
N VAL A 85 9.39 17.99 2.15
CA VAL A 85 8.95 18.67 0.92
C VAL A 85 9.80 19.91 0.57
N LYS A 86 10.17 20.74 1.56
CA LYS A 86 10.92 21.97 1.26
C LYS A 86 12.34 21.70 0.77
N ALA A 87 12.96 20.60 1.19
CA ALA A 87 14.31 20.21 0.77
C ALA A 87 14.33 19.36 -0.50
N ASN A 88 13.18 18.82 -0.93
CA ASN A 88 13.09 17.84 -2.03
C ASN A 88 12.12 18.28 -3.12
N ARG A 89 12.10 19.58 -3.45
CA ARG A 89 11.21 20.14 -4.48
C ARG A 89 11.48 19.53 -5.85
N ASP A 90 12.74 19.33 -6.21
CA ASP A 90 13.12 18.72 -7.49
C ASP A 90 12.66 17.27 -7.59
N LEU A 91 12.86 16.46 -6.54
CA LEU A 91 12.36 15.08 -6.49
C LEU A 91 10.83 15.01 -6.73
N LEU A 92 10.07 15.94 -6.13
CA LEU A 92 8.62 16.00 -6.31
C LEU A 92 8.22 16.46 -7.72
N ARG A 93 8.98 17.41 -8.29
CA ARG A 93 8.77 17.91 -9.65
C ARG A 93 9.07 16.82 -10.68
N GLU A 94 10.22 16.16 -10.58
CA GLU A 94 10.61 15.04 -11.44
C GLU A 94 9.62 13.86 -11.33
N GLY A 95 9.17 13.55 -10.11
CA GLY A 95 8.11 12.56 -9.90
C GLY A 95 6.80 12.95 -10.58
N SER A 96 6.43 14.23 -10.55
CA SER A 96 5.26 14.74 -11.28
C SER A 96 5.42 14.63 -12.80
N GLU A 97 6.58 15.03 -13.34
CA GLU A 97 6.90 14.96 -14.77
C GLU A 97 6.89 13.50 -15.27
N MET A 98 7.43 12.57 -14.47
CA MET A 98 7.39 11.14 -14.77
C MET A 98 5.95 10.61 -14.86
N VAL A 99 5.08 10.97 -13.91
CA VAL A 99 3.66 10.57 -13.96
C VAL A 99 2.98 11.16 -15.20
N GLU A 100 3.29 12.41 -15.57
CA GLU A 100 2.74 13.07 -16.75
C GLU A 100 3.08 12.27 -18.02
N GLN A 101 4.34 11.90 -18.21
CA GLN A 101 4.82 11.11 -19.35
C GLN A 101 4.18 9.73 -19.43
N ILE A 102 4.06 9.02 -18.30
CA ILE A 102 3.44 7.69 -18.24
C ILE A 102 1.97 7.78 -18.65
N VAL A 103 1.25 8.76 -18.12
CA VAL A 103 -0.17 8.97 -18.41
C VAL A 103 -0.38 9.35 -19.86
N GLU A 104 0.42 10.26 -20.42
CA GLU A 104 0.35 10.63 -21.83
C GLU A 104 0.57 9.43 -22.74
N LYS A 105 1.58 8.60 -22.46
CA LYS A 105 1.84 7.38 -23.23
C LYS A 105 0.63 6.45 -23.25
N HIS A 106 0.01 6.21 -22.08
CA HIS A 106 -1.18 5.36 -21.97
C HIS A 106 -2.41 5.96 -22.66
N LEU A 107 -2.58 7.28 -22.64
CA LEU A 107 -3.70 7.95 -23.33
C LEU A 107 -3.60 7.86 -24.86
N GLN A 108 -2.37 7.76 -25.40
CA GLN A 108 -2.15 7.57 -26.83
C GLN A 108 -2.30 6.11 -27.27
N ASP A 109 -2.15 5.15 -26.35
CA ASP A 109 -2.38 3.72 -26.60
C ASP A 109 -3.86 3.48 -26.99
N ASP A 110 -4.08 2.56 -27.93
CA ASP A 110 -5.42 2.18 -28.38
C ASP A 110 -6.13 1.27 -27.36
N GLU A 111 -5.34 0.51 -26.57
CA GLU A 111 -5.83 -0.36 -25.50
C GLU A 111 -5.62 0.26 -24.12
N PHE A 112 -6.40 1.31 -23.80
CA PHE A 112 -6.31 1.96 -22.49
C PHE A 112 -6.86 1.06 -21.35
N GLU A 113 -6.00 0.75 -20.38
CA GLU A 113 -6.35 -0.03 -19.19
C GLU A 113 -5.95 0.67 -17.88
N TRP A 114 -6.93 0.89 -17.00
CA TRP A 114 -6.71 1.54 -15.70
C TRP A 114 -5.74 0.80 -14.79
N ALA A 115 -5.80 -0.54 -14.78
CA ALA A 115 -4.94 -1.35 -13.94
C ALA A 115 -3.47 -1.24 -14.37
N LYS A 116 -3.23 -1.33 -15.68
CA LYS A 116 -1.91 -1.18 -16.30
C LYS A 116 -1.32 0.20 -16.04
N LEU A 117 -2.08 1.27 -16.25
CA LEU A 117 -1.64 2.64 -15.96
C LEU A 117 -1.23 2.83 -14.49
N LYS A 118 -2.07 2.37 -13.54
CA LYS A 118 -1.75 2.45 -12.11
C LYS A 118 -0.50 1.64 -11.75
N GLN A 119 -0.34 0.47 -12.36
CA GLN A 119 0.82 -0.39 -12.11
C GLN A 119 2.11 0.24 -12.66
N ASP A 120 2.08 0.77 -13.88
CA ASP A 120 3.24 1.45 -14.48
C ASP A 120 3.68 2.67 -13.68
N ILE A 121 2.73 3.49 -13.21
CA ILE A 121 3.02 4.62 -12.32
C ILE A 121 3.70 4.13 -11.03
N ARG A 122 3.17 3.07 -10.41
CA ARG A 122 3.72 2.51 -9.18
C ARG A 122 5.14 2.01 -9.38
N ASP A 123 5.40 1.24 -10.44
CA ASP A 123 6.69 0.58 -10.65
C ASP A 123 7.78 1.58 -11.02
N GLN A 124 7.48 2.55 -11.88
CA GLN A 124 8.45 3.56 -12.29
C GLN A 124 8.78 4.53 -11.14
N LEU A 125 7.77 5.03 -10.41
CA LEU A 125 8.01 5.84 -9.23
C LEU A 125 8.76 5.06 -8.14
N SER A 126 8.46 3.77 -7.95
CA SER A 126 9.16 2.93 -6.96
C SER A 126 10.66 2.84 -7.24
N ARG A 127 11.04 2.61 -8.50
CA ARG A 127 12.44 2.60 -8.93
C ARG A 127 13.10 3.96 -8.76
N PHE A 128 12.47 5.01 -9.29
CA PHE A 128 12.96 6.39 -9.19
C PHE A 128 13.22 6.83 -7.74
N LEU A 129 12.24 6.63 -6.86
CA LEU A 129 12.34 7.02 -5.45
C LEU A 129 13.41 6.21 -4.71
N PHE A 130 13.51 4.91 -4.99
CA PHE A 130 14.55 4.08 -4.41
C PHE A 130 15.94 4.52 -4.86
N ASP A 131 16.12 4.84 -6.15
CA ASP A 131 17.42 5.24 -6.68
C ASP A 131 17.92 6.54 -6.04
N HIS A 132 17.02 7.51 -5.83
CA HIS A 132 17.34 8.82 -5.24
C HIS A 132 17.44 8.83 -3.72
N THR A 133 16.62 8.03 -3.02
CA THR A 133 16.46 8.15 -1.56
C THR A 133 16.86 6.90 -0.77
N LYS A 134 17.06 5.76 -1.46
CA LYS A 134 17.28 4.43 -0.87
C LYS A 134 16.17 3.95 0.06
N ARG A 135 14.96 4.50 -0.07
CA ARG A 135 13.75 4.15 0.69
C ARG A 135 12.62 3.72 -0.24
N ARG A 136 11.65 2.95 0.27
CA ARG A 136 10.54 2.40 -0.53
C ARG A 136 9.19 2.81 0.05
N PRO A 137 8.74 4.06 -0.16
CA PRO A 137 7.44 4.50 0.35
C PRO A 137 6.30 3.72 -0.33
N VAL A 138 5.17 3.66 0.34
CA VAL A 138 3.92 3.18 -0.29
C VAL A 138 3.49 4.20 -1.35
N ILE A 139 3.36 3.76 -2.60
CA ILE A 139 2.95 4.61 -3.72
C ILE A 139 1.46 4.42 -4.01
N LEU A 140 0.72 5.53 -3.95
CA LEU A 140 -0.73 5.57 -4.19
C LEU A 140 -1.06 6.45 -5.40
N PRO A 141 -1.26 5.86 -6.59
CA PRO A 141 -1.75 6.59 -7.76
C PRO A 141 -3.27 6.78 -7.68
N VAL A 142 -3.72 8.02 -7.68
CA VAL A 142 -5.13 8.42 -7.73
C VAL A 142 -5.39 9.07 -9.08
N ILE A 143 -6.21 8.42 -9.90
CA ILE A 143 -6.51 8.89 -11.25
C ILE A 143 -7.98 9.23 -11.33
N MET A 144 -8.29 10.46 -11.70
CA MET A 144 -9.64 10.98 -11.84
C MET A 144 -9.98 11.14 -13.31
N GLU A 145 -11.13 10.62 -13.74
CA GLU A 145 -11.68 10.89 -15.07
C GLU A 145 -12.52 12.17 -15.00
N GLY A 146 -12.15 13.20 -15.77
CA GLY A 146 -12.94 14.42 -15.86
C GLY A 146 -14.15 14.23 -16.75
N SER A 147 -15.37 14.29 -16.18
CA SER A 147 -16.57 14.35 -17.00
C SER A 147 -16.73 15.77 -17.56
N GLN A 148 -16.65 15.96 -18.87
CA GLN A 148 -17.17 17.18 -19.49
C GLN A 148 -18.70 17.16 -19.43
N ARG A 149 -19.27 17.63 -18.31
CA ARG A 149 -20.69 17.97 -18.26
C ARG A 149 -20.82 19.29 -19.00
N ASN A 150 -21.24 19.23 -20.28
CA ASN A 150 -21.57 20.39 -21.08
C ASN A 150 -22.51 21.30 -20.26
N ARG A 151 -21.98 22.40 -19.71
CA ARG A 151 -22.81 23.52 -19.27
C ARG A 151 -23.29 24.22 -20.53
N ARG A 152 -24.26 23.60 -21.22
CA ARG A 152 -25.25 24.35 -21.98
C ARG A 152 -26.07 25.12 -20.95
N ARG A 153 -25.62 26.33 -20.60
CA ARG A 153 -26.53 27.34 -20.08
C ARG A 153 -26.93 28.17 -21.29
N SER A 154 -28.23 28.11 -21.56
CA SER A 154 -29.01 28.94 -22.48
C SER A 154 -28.69 30.41 -22.32
#